data_AF-A0A966QRJ3-F1
#
_entry.id   AF-A0A966QRJ3-F1
#
_cell.length_a   1.000
_cell.length_b   1.000
_cell.length_c   1.000
_cell.angle_alpha   90.00
_cell.angle_beta   90.00
_cell.angle_gamma   90.00
#
_symmetry.space_group_name_H-M   'P 1'
#
loop_
_entity.id
_entity.type
_entity.pdbx_description
1 polymer ?
#
loop_
_entity_poly.entity_id
_entity_poly.type
_entity_poly.pdbx_seq_one_letter_code
_entity_poly.pdbx_strand_id
1 'polypeptide(L)'
;VFLERADVLVLRDGAALIGVLPPQHLWPSEGDRQQALRRGDRLSLPRLVLLERRDVLNWHLPGPQSLPDTVSFRLTNPNAQDETLDPDRPQHPWLYGSVALDGEGMSIETFELVADPQTPSGWRPHRIDLQQYLGITQLPLIWYASDGAAFGEGDLPHLGLAHQYLNHFRCQSDYQELLYRTALPVGVRTGVVGPMGHGSSDPVVLGPNSVIDLPDGASFQFVEIQARSLAEHRAWLESLDQGMRRDALIPSGAQGAPRTATEISLAASQAYALLQSQAIQKASMFSSLLQHWCAITGEPLPVQQGPALLVEISPLAPAPKPQPTVAEMLQLHERGIVSEQALRQWLGDLAGVAPASA
;
A
#
# COMPACT_ATOMS: atom_id res chain seq x y z
N VAL A 1 -5.90 -5.87 -12.20
CA VAL A 1 -4.59 -6.58 -12.17
C VAL A 1 -3.38 -5.66 -12.20
N PHE A 2 -3.00 -4.98 -13.31
CA PHE A 2 -1.75 -4.18 -13.32
C PHE A 2 -1.76 -3.03 -12.31
N LEU A 3 -2.76 -2.14 -12.40
CA LEU A 3 -2.88 -0.99 -11.48
C LEU A 3 -3.10 -1.43 -10.03
N GLU A 4 -3.84 -2.51 -9.83
CA GLU A 4 -4.04 -3.11 -8.50
C GLU A 4 -2.73 -3.61 -7.89
N ARG A 5 -1.87 -4.27 -8.70
CA ARG A 5 -0.54 -4.68 -8.25
C ARG A 5 0.34 -3.46 -7.92
N ALA A 6 0.19 -2.38 -8.67
CA ALA A 6 0.87 -1.12 -8.37
C ALA A 6 0.40 -0.53 -7.04
N ASP A 7 -0.91 -0.50 -6.78
CA ASP A 7 -1.47 -0.04 -5.50
C ASP A 7 -0.90 -0.87 -4.33
N VAL A 8 -0.85 -2.20 -4.48
CA VAL A 8 -0.29 -3.10 -3.45
C VAL A 8 1.18 -2.78 -3.17
N LEU A 9 1.99 -2.53 -4.20
CA LEU A 9 3.38 -2.15 -4.02
C LEU A 9 3.52 -0.79 -3.34
N VAL A 10 2.71 0.19 -3.70
CA VAL A 10 2.71 1.50 -3.04
C VAL A 10 2.32 1.40 -1.57
N LEU A 11 1.29 0.61 -1.24
CA LEU A 11 0.89 0.40 0.15
C LEU A 11 1.96 -0.34 0.97
N ARG A 12 2.75 -1.22 0.33
CA ARG A 12 3.81 -2.02 0.96
C ARG A 12 5.13 -1.27 1.11
N ASP A 13 5.56 -0.56 0.07
CA ASP A 13 6.91 0.03 -0.06
C ASP A 13 6.91 1.57 -0.02
N GLY A 14 5.73 2.19 0.08
CA GLY A 14 5.50 3.64 0.02
C GLY A 14 5.45 4.20 -1.41
N ALA A 15 6.14 3.55 -2.35
CA ALA A 15 6.14 3.93 -3.76
C ALA A 15 6.52 2.77 -4.69
N ALA A 16 6.20 2.91 -5.97
CA ALA A 16 6.61 2.02 -7.05
C ALA A 16 6.90 2.84 -8.32
N LEU A 17 7.79 2.32 -9.17
CA LEU A 17 8.07 2.96 -10.45
C LEU A 17 7.22 2.28 -11.53
N ILE A 18 6.41 3.08 -12.20
CA ILE A 18 5.55 2.63 -13.30
C ILE A 18 6.04 3.29 -14.57
N GLY A 19 6.12 2.55 -15.66
CA GLY A 19 6.58 3.12 -16.92
C GLY A 19 5.95 2.50 -18.14
N VAL A 20 6.12 3.20 -19.26
CA VAL A 20 5.86 2.67 -20.59
C VAL A 20 7.21 2.49 -21.27
N LEU A 21 7.63 1.24 -21.42
CA LEU A 21 8.79 0.93 -22.25
C LEU A 21 8.36 0.82 -23.71
N PRO A 22 9.18 1.32 -24.64
CA PRO A 22 8.92 1.22 -26.07
C PRO A 22 8.98 -0.24 -26.57
N PRO A 23 8.51 -0.49 -27.80
CA PRO A 23 8.60 -1.79 -28.44
C PRO A 23 10.04 -2.28 -28.54
N GLN A 24 10.26 -3.58 -28.32
CA GLN A 24 11.56 -4.21 -28.55
C GLN A 24 11.83 -4.43 -30.04
N HIS A 25 10.78 -4.71 -30.81
CA HIS A 25 10.87 -4.88 -32.25
C HIS A 25 10.51 -3.57 -32.96
N LEU A 26 11.45 -3.06 -33.75
CA LEU A 26 11.25 -1.92 -34.65
C LEU A 26 10.97 -2.44 -36.05
N TRP A 27 9.97 -1.87 -36.72
CA TRP A 27 9.60 -2.25 -38.09
C TRP A 27 9.90 -1.12 -39.07
N PRO A 28 10.34 -1.45 -40.30
CA PRO A 28 10.66 -0.45 -41.32
C PRO A 28 9.42 0.30 -41.82
N SER A 29 8.23 -0.30 -41.70
CA SER A 29 6.97 0.37 -42.02
C SER A 29 5.86 0.01 -41.03
N GLU A 30 4.87 0.92 -40.91
CA GLU A 30 3.67 0.70 -40.09
C GLU A 30 2.83 -0.48 -40.61
N GLY A 31 2.83 -0.72 -41.93
CA GLY A 31 2.16 -1.88 -42.53
C GLY A 31 2.75 -3.20 -42.06
N ASP A 32 4.08 -3.28 -41.96
CA ASP A 32 4.78 -4.47 -41.46
C ASP A 32 4.52 -4.69 -39.97
N ARG A 33 4.53 -3.61 -39.18
CA ARG A 33 4.17 -3.65 -37.75
C ARG A 33 2.75 -4.20 -37.57
N GLN A 34 1.77 -3.71 -38.33
CA GLN A 34 0.40 -4.20 -38.25
C GLN A 34 0.28 -5.67 -38.68
N GLN A 35 1.04 -6.10 -39.68
CA GLN A 35 1.05 -7.50 -40.09
C GLN A 35 1.67 -8.40 -39.01
N ALA A 36 2.75 -7.96 -38.36
CA ALA A 36 3.37 -8.67 -37.23
C ALA A 36 2.42 -8.78 -36.04
N LEU A 37 1.72 -7.70 -35.70
CA LEU A 37 0.69 -7.69 -34.65
C LEU A 37 -0.44 -8.69 -34.96
N ARG A 38 -0.91 -8.76 -36.21
CA ARG A 38 -1.91 -9.76 -36.64
C ARG A 38 -1.40 -11.19 -36.55
N ARG A 39 -0.09 -11.41 -36.71
CA ARG A 39 0.58 -12.71 -36.51
C ARG A 39 0.86 -13.04 -35.04
N GLY A 40 0.54 -12.12 -34.13
CA GLY A 40 0.67 -12.32 -32.69
C GLY A 40 1.94 -11.75 -32.06
N ASP A 41 2.77 -11.01 -32.80
CA ASP A 41 3.96 -10.39 -32.22
C ASP A 41 3.59 -9.26 -31.26
N ARG A 42 3.68 -9.51 -29.95
CA ARG A 42 3.41 -8.53 -28.90
C ARG A 42 4.63 -7.68 -28.53
N LEU A 43 5.82 -8.05 -28.98
CA LEU A 43 7.06 -7.28 -28.73
C LEU A 43 7.13 -6.00 -29.58
N SER A 44 6.27 -5.91 -30.58
CA SER A 44 5.98 -4.73 -31.39
C SER A 44 5.08 -3.68 -30.72
N LEU A 45 4.54 -3.98 -29.52
CA LEU A 45 3.75 -3.04 -28.74
C LEU A 45 4.59 -2.40 -27.63
N PRO A 46 4.29 -1.16 -27.24
CA PRO A 46 4.79 -0.64 -25.98
C PRO A 46 4.33 -1.52 -24.82
N ARG A 47 5.11 -1.54 -23.76
CA ARG A 47 4.88 -2.42 -22.61
C ARG A 47 4.82 -1.61 -21.34
N LEU A 48 3.82 -1.91 -20.52
CA LEU A 48 3.76 -1.38 -19.17
C LEU A 48 4.75 -2.13 -18.29
N VAL A 49 5.52 -1.38 -17.54
CA VAL A 49 6.48 -1.90 -16.58
C VAL A 49 6.11 -1.40 -15.20
N LEU A 50 6.16 -2.32 -14.24
CA LEU A 50 5.96 -2.05 -12.82
C LEU A 50 7.18 -2.58 -12.10
N LEU A 51 7.94 -1.68 -11.49
CA LEU A 51 9.14 -1.98 -10.72
C LEU A 51 8.88 -1.67 -9.25
N GLU A 52 9.33 -2.59 -8.39
CA GLU A 52 9.33 -2.37 -6.96
C GLU A 52 10.37 -1.29 -6.62
N ARG A 53 10.13 -0.55 -5.53
CA ARG A 53 11.06 0.51 -5.07
C ARG A 53 12.51 0.01 -4.94
N ARG A 54 12.70 -1.21 -4.45
CA ARG A 54 14.02 -1.85 -4.27
C ARG A 54 14.75 -2.19 -5.58
N ASP A 55 14.03 -2.22 -6.69
CA ASP A 55 14.57 -2.60 -7.99
C ASP A 55 14.92 -1.37 -8.84
N VAL A 56 14.59 -0.17 -8.35
CA VAL A 56 15.11 1.11 -8.85
C VAL A 56 16.42 1.39 -8.13
N LEU A 57 17.52 1.44 -8.89
CA LEU A 57 18.87 1.42 -8.33
C LEU A 57 19.47 2.82 -8.20
N ASN A 58 19.40 3.60 -9.27
CA ASN A 58 19.97 4.94 -9.34
C ASN A 58 19.08 5.82 -10.21
N TRP A 59 19.13 7.14 -9.98
CA TRP A 59 18.48 8.12 -10.83
C TRP A 59 19.23 9.45 -10.75
N HIS A 60 19.03 10.29 -11.75
CA HIS A 60 19.52 11.66 -11.76
C HIS A 60 18.34 12.63 -11.89
N LEU A 61 18.36 13.69 -11.07
CA LEU A 61 17.41 14.79 -11.11
C LEU A 61 18.19 16.06 -11.50
N PRO A 62 17.84 16.73 -12.62
CA PRO A 62 18.50 17.98 -13.01
C PRO A 62 18.22 19.14 -12.02
N GLY A 63 17.20 19.02 -11.17
CA GLY A 63 16.89 19.94 -10.09
C GLY A 63 16.03 19.30 -8.98
N PRO A 64 15.85 19.99 -7.84
CA PRO A 64 15.18 19.43 -6.65
C PRO A 64 13.68 19.15 -6.82
N GLN A 65 13.02 19.75 -7.81
CA GLN A 65 11.60 19.52 -8.15
C GLN A 65 11.41 19.12 -9.61
N SER A 66 12.49 18.76 -10.31
CA SER A 66 12.40 18.31 -11.68
C SER A 66 12.08 16.81 -11.75
N LEU A 67 11.55 16.40 -12.89
CA LEU A 67 11.46 14.99 -13.24
C LEU A 67 12.85 14.42 -13.52
N PRO A 68 13.05 13.10 -13.37
CA PRO A 68 14.34 12.48 -13.68
C PRO A 68 14.66 12.54 -15.17
N ASP A 69 15.94 12.70 -15.46
CA ASP A 69 16.50 12.58 -16.81
C ASP A 69 17.18 11.22 -17.02
N THR A 70 17.58 10.53 -15.94
CA THR A 70 18.18 9.20 -15.98
C THR A 70 17.61 8.34 -14.87
N VAL A 71 17.24 7.10 -15.18
CA VAL A 71 16.84 6.09 -14.20
C VAL A 71 17.44 4.74 -14.56
N SER A 72 18.11 4.11 -13.60
CA SER A 72 18.63 2.75 -13.71
C SER A 72 17.86 1.81 -12.79
N PHE A 73 17.51 0.64 -13.30
CA PHE A 73 16.73 -0.37 -12.59
C PHE A 73 17.24 -1.78 -12.91
N ARG A 74 16.74 -2.76 -12.16
CA ARG A 74 16.97 -4.18 -12.46
C ARG A 74 15.66 -4.91 -12.76
N LEU A 75 15.77 -5.91 -13.61
CA LEU A 75 14.72 -6.84 -14.00
C LEU A 75 15.19 -8.26 -13.72
N THR A 76 14.27 -9.17 -13.40
CA THR A 76 14.58 -10.60 -13.35
C THR A 76 15.07 -11.07 -14.71
N ASN A 77 16.20 -11.77 -14.75
CA ASN A 77 16.71 -12.39 -15.98
C ASN A 77 15.88 -13.65 -16.30
N PRO A 78 15.11 -13.68 -17.40
CA PRO A 78 14.33 -14.86 -17.76
C PRO A 78 15.23 -16.06 -18.08
N ASN A 79 16.41 -15.83 -18.67
CA ASN A 79 17.34 -16.89 -19.05
C ASN A 79 17.91 -17.62 -17.84
N ALA A 80 18.11 -16.90 -16.73
CA ALA A 80 18.60 -17.47 -15.47
C ALA A 80 17.57 -18.36 -14.74
N GLN A 81 16.30 -18.37 -15.17
CA GLN A 81 15.24 -19.19 -14.58
C GLN A 81 15.04 -20.54 -15.28
N ASP A 82 15.38 -20.64 -16.57
CA ASP A 82 15.03 -21.80 -17.41
C ASP A 82 16.18 -22.82 -17.59
N GLU A 83 17.44 -22.44 -17.37
CA GLU A 83 18.58 -23.34 -17.58
C GLU A 83 19.07 -24.02 -16.29
N THR A 84 19.34 -25.33 -16.40
CA THR A 84 20.15 -26.06 -15.42
C THR A 84 21.51 -25.36 -15.34
N LEU A 85 21.80 -24.72 -14.21
CA LEU A 85 23.05 -24.03 -13.90
C LEU A 85 24.26 -24.80 -14.45
N ASP A 86 24.84 -24.33 -15.56
CA ASP A 86 26.14 -24.79 -16.01
C ASP A 86 27.17 -24.32 -14.97
N PRO A 87 27.80 -25.22 -14.20
CA PRO A 87 28.66 -24.85 -13.09
C PRO A 87 29.86 -24.00 -13.53
N ASP A 88 30.23 -24.06 -14.80
CA ASP A 88 31.37 -23.33 -15.37
C ASP A 88 31.00 -21.92 -15.88
N ARG A 89 29.70 -21.58 -15.97
CA ARG A 89 29.21 -20.24 -16.37
C ARG A 89 28.00 -19.83 -15.53
N PRO A 90 28.21 -19.35 -14.29
CA PRO A 90 27.10 -18.87 -13.48
C PRO A 90 26.44 -17.68 -14.18
N GLN A 91 25.14 -17.81 -14.50
CA GLN A 91 24.33 -16.72 -15.02
C GLN A 91 23.87 -15.82 -13.89
N HIS A 92 23.97 -14.51 -14.11
CA HIS A 92 23.49 -13.56 -13.12
C HIS A 92 21.95 -13.49 -13.14
N PRO A 93 21.27 -13.56 -11.99
CA PRO A 93 19.80 -13.64 -11.93
C PRO A 93 19.08 -12.35 -12.34
N TRP A 94 19.83 -11.26 -12.53
CA TRP A 94 19.29 -9.94 -12.85
C TRP A 94 19.84 -9.39 -14.16
N LEU A 95 18.95 -8.80 -14.95
CA LEU A 95 19.26 -7.87 -16.02
C LEU A 95 19.17 -6.44 -15.49
N TYR A 96 20.00 -5.55 -16.01
CA TYR A 96 20.03 -4.15 -15.60
C TYR A 96 19.60 -3.28 -16.77
N GLY A 97 18.66 -2.39 -16.55
CA GLY A 97 18.22 -1.40 -17.53
C GLY A 97 18.61 0.00 -17.09
N SER A 98 18.96 0.84 -18.05
CA SER A 98 19.12 2.28 -17.83
C SER A 98 18.37 3.03 -18.92
N VAL A 99 17.56 4.00 -18.52
CA VAL A 99 16.85 4.89 -19.43
C VAL A 99 17.34 6.30 -19.17
N ALA A 100 17.79 6.99 -20.20
CA ALA A 100 18.31 8.34 -20.11
C ALA A 100 17.72 9.22 -21.21
N LEU A 101 17.41 10.48 -20.88
CA LEU A 101 17.12 11.52 -21.85
C LEU A 101 18.43 12.17 -22.30
N ASP A 102 18.55 12.33 -23.61
CA ASP A 102 19.53 13.20 -24.23
C ASP A 102 18.81 14.39 -24.90
N GLY A 103 19.57 15.33 -25.47
CA GLY A 103 18.98 16.52 -26.11
C GLY A 103 18.14 16.21 -27.36
N GLU A 104 18.20 14.99 -27.89
CA GLU A 104 17.52 14.58 -29.13
C GLU A 104 16.37 13.59 -28.88
N GLY A 105 16.33 12.96 -27.70
CA GLY A 105 15.29 12.04 -27.28
C GLY A 105 15.66 11.18 -26.07
N MET A 106 15.35 9.89 -26.13
CA MET A 106 15.52 8.92 -25.06
C MET A 106 16.37 7.74 -25.53
N SER A 107 17.33 7.32 -24.71
CA SER A 107 18.09 6.10 -24.89
C SER A 107 17.74 5.06 -23.83
N ILE A 108 17.72 3.79 -24.23
CA ILE A 108 17.53 2.64 -23.35
C ILE A 108 18.72 1.71 -23.54
N GLU A 109 19.42 1.45 -22.44
CA GLU A 109 20.52 0.50 -22.39
C GLU A 109 20.15 -0.70 -21.53
N THR A 110 20.47 -1.90 -22.01
CA THR A 110 20.31 -3.14 -21.24
C THR A 110 21.67 -3.80 -21.04
N PHE A 111 21.98 -4.16 -19.80
CA PHE A 111 23.22 -4.80 -19.39
C PHE A 111 22.93 -6.13 -18.69
N GLU A 112 23.81 -7.10 -18.91
CA GLU A 112 23.89 -8.32 -18.12
C GLU A 112 25.25 -8.39 -17.44
N LEU A 113 25.27 -8.97 -16.24
CA LEU A 113 26.52 -9.24 -15.55
C LEU A 113 27.03 -10.61 -15.96
N VAL A 114 28.21 -10.63 -16.58
CA VAL A 114 28.90 -11.86 -16.98
C VAL A 114 30.02 -12.14 -15.98
N ALA A 115 30.18 -13.40 -15.58
CA ALA A 115 31.25 -13.79 -14.69
C ALA A 115 32.62 -13.45 -15.31
N ASP A 116 33.45 -12.72 -14.57
CA ASP A 116 34.81 -12.36 -14.96
C ASP A 116 35.74 -12.50 -13.76
N PRO A 117 36.65 -13.47 -13.75
CA PRO A 117 37.58 -13.67 -12.64
C PRO A 117 38.63 -12.55 -12.50
N GLN A 118 38.74 -11.65 -13.47
CA GLN A 118 39.67 -10.51 -13.41
C GLN A 118 39.10 -9.28 -12.70
N THR A 119 37.77 -9.16 -12.58
CA THR A 119 37.17 -8.08 -11.80
C THR A 119 37.09 -8.44 -10.31
N PRO A 120 37.31 -7.47 -9.39
CA PRO A 120 37.25 -7.72 -7.96
C PRO A 120 35.85 -8.14 -7.48
N SER A 121 34.80 -7.80 -8.22
CA SER A 121 33.43 -8.25 -8.00
C SER A 121 33.17 -9.67 -8.51
N GLY A 122 34.04 -10.24 -9.34
CA GLY A 122 33.80 -11.47 -10.10
C GLY A 122 32.82 -11.32 -11.26
N TRP A 123 32.34 -10.10 -11.52
CA TRP A 123 31.33 -9.80 -12.54
C TRP A 123 31.73 -8.58 -13.36
N ARG A 124 31.46 -8.61 -14.66
CA ARG A 124 31.62 -7.48 -15.57
C ARG A 124 30.28 -7.13 -16.22
N PRO A 125 29.94 -5.84 -16.37
CA PRO A 125 28.79 -5.43 -17.17
C PRO A 125 29.07 -5.68 -18.65
N HIS A 126 28.17 -6.42 -19.30
CA HIS A 126 28.15 -6.64 -20.73
C HIS A 126 26.88 -6.00 -21.29
N ARG A 127 27.03 -4.99 -22.16
CA ARG A 127 25.88 -4.33 -22.79
C ARG A 127 25.30 -5.25 -23.87
N ILE A 128 24.04 -5.62 -23.69
CA ILE A 128 23.29 -6.48 -24.61
C ILE A 128 22.62 -5.65 -25.69
N ASP A 129 22.03 -4.52 -25.31
CA ASP A 129 21.19 -3.73 -26.20
C ASP A 129 21.33 -2.22 -25.91
N LEU A 130 21.20 -1.43 -26.96
CA LEU A 130 21.12 0.03 -26.94
C LEU A 130 20.11 0.47 -27.99
N GLN A 131 19.02 1.08 -27.52
CA GLN A 131 17.96 1.60 -28.37
C GLN A 131 17.82 3.10 -28.15
N GLN A 132 17.68 3.86 -29.24
CA GLN A 132 17.51 5.31 -29.21
C GLN A 132 16.19 5.69 -29.87
N TYR A 133 15.46 6.58 -29.23
CA TYR A 133 14.14 7.04 -29.62
C TYR A 133 14.14 8.56 -29.70
N LEU A 134 13.86 9.10 -30.87
CA LEU A 134 13.88 10.54 -31.11
C LEU A 134 12.55 11.19 -30.71
N GLY A 135 12.61 12.45 -30.28
CA GLY A 135 11.42 13.27 -30.02
C GLY A 135 10.70 12.98 -28.70
N ILE A 136 11.24 12.09 -27.87
CA ILE A 136 10.77 11.87 -26.49
C ILE A 136 11.41 12.92 -25.59
N THR A 137 10.61 13.83 -25.03
CA THR A 137 11.09 14.97 -24.23
C THR A 137 11.09 14.71 -22.72
N GLN A 138 10.46 13.62 -22.28
CA GLN A 138 10.34 13.24 -20.87
C GLN A 138 10.44 11.73 -20.75
N LEU A 139 11.12 11.25 -19.70
CA LEU A 139 11.20 9.83 -19.40
C LEU A 139 9.78 9.26 -19.21
N PRO A 140 9.44 8.15 -19.88
CA PRO A 140 8.14 7.49 -19.75
C PRO A 140 8.09 6.65 -18.46
N LEU A 141 8.58 7.23 -17.35
CA LEU A 141 8.73 6.63 -16.04
C LEU A 141 8.11 7.57 -15.00
N ILE A 142 7.14 7.06 -14.26
CA ILE A 142 6.37 7.78 -13.26
C ILE A 142 6.63 7.14 -11.90
N TRP A 143 7.04 7.96 -10.94
CA TRP A 143 7.09 7.56 -9.55
C TRP A 143 5.69 7.62 -8.95
N TYR A 144 5.10 6.45 -8.68
CA TYR A 144 3.79 6.34 -8.09
C TYR A 144 3.93 6.16 -6.57
N ALA A 145 3.54 7.17 -5.80
CA ALA A 145 3.58 7.18 -4.34
C ALA A 145 2.19 7.46 -3.76
N SER A 146 1.93 7.04 -2.51
CA SER A 146 0.61 7.20 -1.86
C SER A 146 0.30 8.62 -1.37
N ASP A 147 1.33 9.44 -1.24
CA ASP A 147 1.32 10.79 -0.67
C ASP A 147 1.64 11.87 -1.71
N GLY A 148 1.92 11.49 -2.96
CA GLY A 148 2.36 12.41 -4.01
C GLY A 148 3.77 12.95 -3.78
N ALA A 149 4.61 12.23 -3.04
CA ALA A 149 6.00 12.61 -2.81
C ALA A 149 6.83 12.70 -4.12
N ALA A 150 7.96 13.39 -4.02
CA ALA A 150 8.88 13.56 -5.15
C ALA A 150 9.51 12.22 -5.57
N PHE A 151 10.19 12.23 -6.73
CA PHE A 151 10.83 11.03 -7.27
C PHE A 151 11.86 10.45 -6.28
N GLY A 152 11.70 9.18 -5.92
CA GLY A 152 12.57 8.47 -4.98
C GLY A 152 12.14 8.59 -3.50
N GLU A 153 11.21 9.48 -3.20
CA GLU A 153 10.62 9.66 -1.87
C GLU A 153 9.33 8.82 -1.71
N GLY A 154 8.68 8.90 -0.57
CA GLY A 154 7.40 8.23 -0.33
C GLY A 154 7.42 7.53 1.02
N ASP A 155 6.47 7.93 1.86
CA ASP A 155 6.30 7.33 3.17
C ASP A 155 5.49 6.03 3.10
N LEU A 156 5.74 5.16 4.06
CA LEU A 156 5.02 3.90 4.22
C LEU A 156 3.65 4.19 4.86
N PRO A 157 2.52 4.11 4.12
CA PRO A 157 1.23 4.61 4.61
C PRO A 157 0.73 3.88 5.86
N HIS A 158 1.11 2.61 6.02
CA HIS A 158 0.70 1.77 7.16
C HIS A 158 1.81 1.55 8.20
N LEU A 159 2.90 2.33 8.16
CA LEU A 159 4.00 2.16 9.12
C LEU A 159 3.55 2.40 10.56
N GLY A 160 2.74 3.44 10.80
CA GLY A 160 2.18 3.72 12.12
C GLY A 160 1.31 2.57 12.62
N LEU A 161 0.47 2.02 11.74
CA LEU A 161 -0.38 0.86 12.04
C LEU A 161 0.46 -0.39 12.36
N ALA A 162 1.54 -0.64 11.63
CA ALA A 162 2.44 -1.76 11.89
C ALA A 162 3.10 -1.67 13.28
N HIS A 163 3.54 -0.48 13.69
CA HIS A 163 4.07 -0.25 15.04
C HIS A 163 3.00 -0.48 16.11
N GLN A 164 1.77 -0.03 15.88
CA GLN A 164 0.65 -0.27 16.79
C GLN A 164 0.34 -1.77 16.91
N TYR A 165 0.35 -2.53 15.81
CA TYR A 165 0.18 -3.98 15.86
C TYR A 165 1.24 -4.68 16.70
N LEU A 166 2.52 -4.28 16.58
CA LEU A 166 3.59 -4.83 17.40
C LEU A 166 3.39 -4.52 18.89
N ASN A 167 2.97 -3.29 19.20
CA ASN A 167 2.68 -2.89 20.57
C ASN A 167 1.45 -3.63 21.12
N HIS A 168 0.40 -3.76 20.32
CA HIS A 168 -0.79 -4.53 20.66
C HIS A 168 -0.43 -5.99 20.97
N PHE A 169 0.36 -6.64 20.10
CA PHE A 169 0.82 -8.02 20.33
C PHE A 169 1.56 -8.18 21.66
N ARG A 170 2.48 -7.25 21.97
CA ARG A 170 3.21 -7.25 23.25
C ARG A 170 2.27 -7.10 24.43
N CYS A 171 1.42 -6.06 24.43
CA CYS A 171 0.47 -5.81 25.52
C CYS A 171 -0.53 -6.97 25.69
N GLN A 172 -0.95 -7.61 24.61
CA GLN A 172 -1.87 -8.75 24.66
C GLN A 172 -1.20 -9.98 25.28
N SER A 173 0.06 -10.25 24.92
CA SER A 173 0.86 -11.33 25.50
C SER A 173 1.02 -11.12 27.01
N ASP A 174 1.42 -9.91 27.43
CA ASP A 174 1.60 -9.57 28.84
C ASP A 174 0.28 -9.68 29.61
N TYR A 175 -0.83 -9.22 29.01
CA TYR A 175 -2.16 -9.34 29.61
C TYR A 175 -2.58 -10.79 29.83
N GLN A 176 -2.35 -11.67 28.85
CA GLN A 176 -2.66 -13.09 28.97
C GLN A 176 -1.83 -13.77 30.06
N GLU A 177 -0.54 -13.42 30.16
CA GLU A 177 0.33 -13.93 31.22
C GLU A 177 -0.13 -13.47 32.61
N LEU A 178 -0.42 -12.18 32.77
CA LEU A 178 -0.93 -11.62 34.03
C LEU A 178 -2.25 -12.27 34.42
N LEU A 179 -3.18 -12.40 33.46
CA LEU A 179 -4.46 -13.06 33.68
C LEU A 179 -4.26 -14.50 34.19
N TYR A 180 -3.39 -15.26 33.52
CA TYR A 180 -3.07 -16.62 33.94
C TYR A 180 -2.49 -16.68 35.35
N ARG A 181 -1.50 -15.83 35.68
CA ARG A 181 -0.86 -15.80 37.01
C ARG A 181 -1.82 -15.39 38.12
N THR A 182 -2.68 -14.41 37.86
CA THR A 182 -3.66 -13.90 38.85
C THR A 182 -4.83 -14.84 39.09
N ALA A 183 -5.17 -15.68 38.11
CA ALA A 183 -6.19 -16.71 38.22
C ALA A 183 -5.74 -17.92 39.06
N LEU A 184 -4.44 -18.04 39.37
CA LEU A 184 -3.92 -19.09 40.24
C LEU A 184 -4.14 -18.69 41.72
N PRO A 185 -4.84 -19.53 42.51
CA PRO A 185 -5.02 -19.25 43.93
C PRO A 185 -3.67 -19.33 44.64
N VAL A 186 -3.33 -18.30 45.43
CA VAL A 186 -2.07 -18.26 46.19
C VAL A 186 -2.37 -18.59 47.64
N GLY A 187 -1.69 -19.60 48.17
CA GLY A 187 -1.76 -19.95 49.58
C GLY A 187 -1.00 -18.92 50.42
N VAL A 188 -1.71 -18.22 51.30
CA VAL A 188 -1.12 -17.27 52.24
C VAL A 188 -1.17 -17.87 53.64
N ARG A 189 0.00 -17.90 54.30
CA ARG A 189 0.14 -18.33 55.68
C ARG A 189 0.47 -17.13 56.56
N THR A 190 -0.32 -16.92 57.60
CA THR A 190 -0.13 -15.81 58.55
C THR A 190 0.19 -16.37 59.94
N GLY A 191 1.00 -15.64 60.72
CA GLY A 191 1.33 -16.02 62.11
C GLY A 191 2.47 -17.02 62.27
N VAL A 192 3.22 -17.37 61.21
CA VAL A 192 4.39 -18.25 61.31
C VAL A 192 5.67 -17.44 61.41
N VAL A 193 6.28 -17.44 62.59
CA VAL A 193 7.57 -16.81 62.86
C VAL A 193 8.64 -17.90 62.86
N GLY A 194 9.69 -17.73 62.05
CA GLY A 194 10.81 -18.68 62.04
C GLY A 194 11.49 -18.75 63.42
N PRO A 195 12.15 -19.88 63.75
CA PRO A 195 12.75 -20.11 65.07
C PRO A 195 13.84 -19.10 65.49
N MET A 196 14.29 -18.22 64.59
CA MET A 196 15.30 -17.18 64.83
C MET A 196 14.79 -15.74 64.58
N GLY A 197 13.48 -15.51 64.42
CA GLY A 197 12.92 -14.16 64.22
C GLY A 197 13.23 -13.52 62.85
N HIS A 198 14.02 -14.17 62.00
CA HIS A 198 14.20 -13.80 60.60
C HIS A 198 13.24 -14.60 59.71
N GLY A 199 12.56 -13.91 58.78
CA GLY A 199 11.43 -14.40 58.00
C GLY A 199 11.70 -15.49 56.96
N SER A 200 12.65 -16.40 57.19
CA SER A 200 12.83 -17.61 56.38
C SER A 200 11.94 -18.71 56.92
N SER A 201 10.74 -18.87 56.34
CA SER A 201 9.90 -20.02 56.64
C SER A 201 10.24 -21.18 55.70
N ASP A 202 10.35 -22.40 56.23
CA ASP A 202 10.62 -23.59 55.42
C ASP A 202 9.58 -23.77 54.29
N PRO A 203 9.98 -24.26 53.11
CA PRO A 203 9.10 -24.42 51.97
C PRO A 203 7.93 -25.37 52.30
N VAL A 204 6.71 -24.91 52.07
CA VAL A 204 5.49 -25.70 52.29
C VAL A 204 5.22 -26.54 51.06
N VAL A 205 5.19 -27.87 51.22
CA VAL A 205 4.82 -28.81 50.16
C VAL A 205 3.33 -29.11 50.26
N LEU A 206 2.58 -28.66 49.26
CA LEU A 206 1.15 -28.93 49.12
C LEU A 206 0.96 -30.12 48.17
N GLY A 207 0.33 -31.18 48.67
CA GLY A 207 -0.03 -32.36 47.87
C GLY A 207 -1.36 -32.97 48.33
N PRO A 208 -1.93 -33.93 47.56
CA PRO A 208 -3.23 -34.53 47.86
C PRO A 208 -3.31 -35.19 49.24
N ASN A 209 -2.16 -35.61 49.77
CA ASN A 209 -2.02 -36.30 51.06
C ASN A 209 -1.19 -35.50 52.07
N SER A 210 -0.98 -34.19 51.87
CA SER A 210 -0.23 -33.35 52.82
C SER A 210 -1.16 -32.76 53.87
N VAL A 211 -0.81 -32.90 55.15
CA VAL A 211 -1.45 -32.17 56.26
C VAL A 211 -0.57 -30.99 56.63
N ILE A 212 -1.19 -29.81 56.83
CA ILE A 212 -0.48 -28.59 57.24
C ILE A 212 -0.75 -28.37 58.72
N ASP A 213 0.27 -28.58 59.55
CA ASP A 213 0.19 -28.26 60.97
C ASP A 213 0.48 -26.76 61.18
N LEU A 214 -0.48 -26.06 61.81
CA LEU A 214 -0.39 -24.63 62.10
C LEU A 214 -0.29 -24.41 63.61
N PRO A 215 0.60 -23.53 64.10
CA PRO A 215 0.67 -23.17 65.51
C PRO A 215 -0.56 -22.37 65.97
N ASP A 216 -0.83 -22.34 67.28
CA ASP A 216 -1.98 -21.64 67.86
C ASP A 216 -2.00 -20.16 67.45
N GLY A 217 -3.10 -19.74 66.80
CA GLY A 217 -3.29 -18.39 66.29
C GLY A 217 -2.82 -18.15 64.84
N ALA A 218 -2.21 -19.14 64.18
CA ALA A 218 -1.88 -19.06 62.76
C ALA A 218 -3.05 -19.47 61.87
N SER A 219 -3.11 -18.91 60.65
CA SER A 219 -4.14 -19.27 59.66
C SER A 219 -3.53 -19.48 58.27
N PHE A 220 -4.14 -20.38 57.51
CA PHE A 220 -3.82 -20.66 56.12
C PHE A 220 -5.07 -20.48 55.26
N GLN A 221 -4.99 -19.65 54.24
CA GLN A 221 -6.10 -19.35 53.33
C GLN A 221 -5.59 -19.23 51.91
N PHE A 222 -6.41 -19.62 50.94
CA PHE A 222 -6.17 -19.26 49.54
C PHE A 222 -6.74 -17.88 49.29
N VAL A 223 -5.91 -16.99 48.79
CA VAL A 223 -6.30 -15.63 48.42
C VAL A 223 -6.06 -15.45 46.93
N GLU A 224 -7.07 -14.96 46.22
CA GLU A 224 -6.92 -14.54 44.83
C GLU A 224 -6.22 -13.18 44.78
N ILE A 225 -5.31 -13.02 43.83
CA ILE A 225 -4.61 -11.75 43.64
C ILE A 225 -5.60 -10.73 43.07
N GLN A 226 -5.96 -9.72 43.85
CA GLN A 226 -6.78 -8.60 43.36
C GLN A 226 -5.98 -7.74 42.39
N ALA A 227 -6.09 -8.00 41.09
CA ALA A 227 -5.34 -7.28 40.06
C ALA A 227 -6.19 -6.17 39.43
N ARG A 228 -6.35 -5.03 40.13
CA ARG A 228 -7.00 -3.83 39.59
C ARG A 228 -6.34 -3.34 38.29
N SER A 229 -5.03 -3.56 38.15
CA SER A 229 -4.25 -3.25 36.96
C SER A 229 -4.68 -4.02 35.70
N LEU A 230 -5.36 -5.17 35.83
CA LEU A 230 -5.90 -5.91 34.68
C LEU A 230 -7.02 -5.13 33.98
N ALA A 231 -7.84 -4.40 34.74
CA ALA A 231 -8.89 -3.56 34.16
C ALA A 231 -8.27 -2.39 33.38
N GLU A 232 -7.20 -1.79 33.90
CA GLU A 232 -6.44 -0.74 33.20
C GLU A 232 -5.74 -1.27 31.94
N HIS A 233 -5.14 -2.47 31.99
CA HIS A 233 -4.53 -3.10 30.81
C HIS A 233 -5.56 -3.40 29.73
N ARG A 234 -6.75 -3.89 30.12
CA ARG A 234 -7.84 -4.11 29.18
C ARG A 234 -8.31 -2.80 28.54
N ALA A 235 -8.50 -1.75 29.33
CA ALA A 235 -8.89 -0.43 28.81
C ALA A 235 -7.84 0.14 27.84
N TRP A 236 -6.55 -0.08 28.13
CA TRP A 236 -5.46 0.29 27.24
C TRP A 236 -5.48 -0.50 25.92
N LEU A 237 -5.69 -1.82 25.98
CA LEU A 237 -5.85 -2.66 24.78
C LEU A 237 -7.05 -2.21 23.93
N GLU A 238 -8.20 -1.94 24.56
CA GLU A 238 -9.39 -1.42 23.87
C GLU A 238 -9.10 -0.06 23.21
N SER A 239 -8.31 0.82 23.85
CA SER A 239 -7.87 2.08 23.25
C SER A 239 -6.91 1.86 22.06
N LEU A 240 -6.01 0.89 22.15
CA LEU A 240 -5.11 0.54 21.04
C LEU A 240 -5.90 -0.01 19.85
N ASP A 241 -6.88 -0.89 20.09
CA ASP A 241 -7.76 -1.43 19.05
C ASP A 241 -8.54 -0.33 18.32
N GLN A 242 -9.06 0.65 19.07
CA GLN A 242 -9.74 1.79 18.48
C GLN A 242 -8.79 2.65 17.63
N GLY A 243 -7.56 2.87 18.10
CA GLY A 243 -6.51 3.55 17.33
C GLY A 243 -6.16 2.81 16.04
N MET A 244 -5.91 1.50 16.12
CA MET A 244 -5.61 0.66 14.96
C MET A 244 -6.74 0.65 13.94
N ARG A 245 -8.00 0.58 14.37
CA ARG A 245 -9.17 0.63 13.45
C ARG A 245 -9.25 1.94 12.68
N ARG A 246 -8.98 3.06 13.36
CA ARG A 246 -8.94 4.40 12.74
C ARG A 246 -7.81 4.46 11.70
N ASP A 247 -6.62 4.00 12.07
CA ASP A 247 -5.42 4.11 11.23
C ASP A 247 -5.42 3.08 10.08
N ALA A 248 -6.16 1.97 10.22
CA ALA A 248 -6.42 1.00 9.16
C ALA A 248 -7.45 1.46 8.12
N LEU A 249 -8.02 2.67 8.27
CA LEU A 249 -9.07 3.22 7.41
C LEU A 249 -10.31 2.29 7.30
N ILE A 250 -10.48 1.38 8.27
CA ILE A 250 -11.63 0.50 8.34
C ILE A 250 -12.79 1.37 8.84
N PRO A 251 -13.88 1.53 8.05
CA PRO A 251 -15.07 2.20 8.54
C PRO A 251 -15.47 1.49 9.83
N SER A 252 -15.53 2.24 10.93
CA SER A 252 -15.85 1.65 12.23
C SER A 252 -17.19 0.93 12.12
N GLY A 253 -17.14 -0.40 12.07
CA GLY A 253 -18.34 -1.22 12.08
C GLY A 253 -19.16 -0.84 13.30
N ALA A 254 -20.48 -0.69 13.10
CA ALA A 254 -21.44 -0.26 14.10
C ALA A 254 -21.39 -1.15 15.36
N GLN A 255 -20.50 -0.84 16.29
CA GLN A 255 -20.50 -1.38 17.64
C GLN A 255 -20.97 -0.27 18.57
N GLY A 256 -22.25 -0.33 18.95
CA GLY A 256 -22.91 0.63 19.82
C GLY A 256 -24.36 0.90 19.43
N ALA A 257 -25.04 1.71 20.24
CA ALA A 257 -26.39 2.22 19.98
C ALA A 257 -26.53 2.74 18.53
N PRO A 258 -27.74 2.69 17.93
CA PRO A 258 -27.95 3.10 16.54
C PRO A 258 -27.48 4.55 16.34
N ARG A 259 -26.31 4.69 15.70
CA ARG A 259 -25.76 6.00 15.33
C ARG A 259 -26.55 6.56 14.16
N THR A 260 -26.75 7.86 14.17
CA THR A 260 -27.44 8.55 13.07
C THR A 260 -26.59 8.46 11.80
N ALA A 261 -27.22 8.41 10.62
CA ALA A 261 -26.52 8.34 9.34
C ALA A 261 -25.50 9.49 9.15
N THR A 262 -25.77 10.64 9.76
CA THR A 262 -24.87 11.80 9.83
C THR A 262 -23.60 11.54 10.64
N GLU A 263 -23.69 10.84 11.77
CA GLU A 263 -22.50 10.48 12.57
C GLU A 263 -21.63 9.45 11.86
N ILE A 264 -22.24 8.50 11.16
CA ILE A 264 -21.53 7.50 10.35
C ILE A 264 -20.80 8.18 9.18
N SER A 265 -21.47 9.12 8.50
CA SER A 265 -20.86 9.91 7.43
C SER A 265 -19.71 10.78 7.94
N LEU A 266 -19.88 11.47 9.08
CA LEU A 266 -18.84 12.31 9.66
C LEU A 266 -17.62 11.46 10.10
N ALA A 267 -17.83 10.32 10.74
CA ALA A 267 -16.75 9.42 11.16
C ALA A 267 -16.01 8.80 9.97
N ALA A 268 -16.71 8.53 8.86
CA ALA A 268 -16.10 8.00 7.64
C ALA A 268 -15.45 9.09 6.77
N SER A 269 -15.81 10.37 6.93
CA SER A 269 -15.36 11.47 6.06
C SER A 269 -13.83 11.61 5.97
N GLN A 270 -13.11 11.40 7.07
CA GLN A 270 -11.64 11.47 7.09
C GLN A 270 -11.01 10.32 6.29
N ALA A 271 -11.51 9.10 6.47
CA ALA A 271 -11.03 7.94 5.73
C ALA A 271 -11.37 8.06 4.23
N TYR A 272 -12.56 8.57 3.90
CA TYR A 272 -12.95 8.84 2.52
C TYR A 272 -12.12 9.94 1.86
N ALA A 273 -11.75 11.01 2.58
CA ALA A 273 -10.90 12.06 2.03
C ALA A 273 -9.53 11.53 1.60
N LEU A 274 -8.94 10.63 2.40
CA LEU A 274 -7.66 9.98 2.07
C LEU A 274 -7.82 9.06 0.86
N LEU A 275 -8.84 8.21 0.84
CA LEU A 275 -9.13 7.33 -0.31
C LEU A 275 -9.40 8.14 -1.60
N GLN A 276 -10.10 9.27 -1.49
CA GLN A 276 -10.36 10.16 -2.61
C GLN A 276 -9.07 10.81 -3.12
N SER A 277 -8.18 11.24 -2.22
CA SER A 277 -6.87 11.78 -2.60
C SER A 277 -6.04 10.73 -3.36
N GLN A 278 -5.99 9.49 -2.87
CA GLN A 278 -5.31 8.38 -3.55
C GLN A 278 -5.92 8.06 -4.92
N ALA A 279 -7.26 8.09 -5.02
CA ALA A 279 -7.94 7.89 -6.29
C ALA A 279 -7.60 8.99 -7.32
N ILE A 280 -7.52 10.25 -6.87
CA ILE A 280 -7.12 11.39 -7.72
C ILE A 280 -5.67 11.23 -8.19
N GLN A 281 -4.76 10.87 -7.30
CA GLN A 281 -3.36 10.62 -7.67
C GLN A 281 -3.23 9.48 -8.68
N LYS A 282 -3.97 8.39 -8.48
CA LYS A 282 -4.00 7.26 -9.42
C LYS A 282 -4.55 7.65 -10.79
N ALA A 283 -5.63 8.44 -10.82
CA ALA A 283 -6.21 8.96 -12.06
C ALA A 283 -5.22 9.86 -12.80
N SER A 284 -4.53 10.75 -12.08
CA SER A 284 -3.49 11.62 -12.63
C SER A 284 -2.32 10.81 -13.21
N MET A 285 -1.79 9.85 -12.44
CA MET A 285 -0.73 8.94 -12.88
C MET A 285 -1.12 8.18 -14.14
N PHE A 286 -2.35 7.66 -14.21
CA PHE A 286 -2.81 6.93 -15.39
C PHE A 286 -2.95 7.84 -16.61
N SER A 287 -3.40 9.08 -16.44
CA SER A 287 -3.44 10.08 -17.53
C SER A 287 -2.04 10.35 -18.08
N SER A 288 -1.04 10.57 -17.21
CA SER A 288 0.37 10.73 -17.62
C SER A 288 0.93 9.48 -18.32
N LEU A 289 0.60 8.29 -17.83
CA LEU A 289 1.02 7.03 -18.44
C LEU A 289 0.48 6.89 -19.86
N LEU A 290 -0.79 7.25 -20.10
CA LEU A 290 -1.37 7.25 -21.43
C LEU A 290 -0.75 8.33 -22.33
N GLN A 291 -0.39 9.50 -21.80
CA GLN A 291 0.35 10.51 -22.58
C GLN A 291 1.71 9.98 -23.05
N HIS A 292 2.46 9.31 -22.17
CA HIS A 292 3.70 8.63 -22.55
C HIS A 292 3.48 7.52 -23.57
N TRP A 293 2.38 6.77 -23.42
CA TRP A 293 2.00 5.75 -24.40
C TRP A 293 1.79 6.36 -25.78
N CYS A 294 0.99 7.42 -25.90
CA CYS A 294 0.76 8.12 -27.16
C CYS A 294 2.04 8.75 -27.72
N ALA A 295 2.91 9.29 -26.88
CA ALA A 295 4.20 9.84 -27.30
C ALA A 295 5.11 8.76 -27.93
N ILE A 296 5.11 7.54 -27.38
CA ILE A 296 5.89 6.41 -27.89
C ILE A 296 5.27 5.83 -29.17
N THR A 297 3.94 5.74 -29.25
CA THR A 297 3.26 5.21 -30.44
C THR A 297 3.12 6.24 -31.57
N GLY A 298 3.33 7.53 -31.29
CA GLY A 298 3.09 8.62 -32.22
C GLY A 298 1.60 8.88 -32.48
N GLU A 299 0.71 8.38 -31.63
CA GLU A 299 -0.73 8.61 -31.75
C GLU A 299 -1.08 10.06 -31.40
N PRO A 300 -1.89 10.75 -32.22
CA PRO A 300 -2.26 12.14 -31.95
C PRO A 300 -3.18 12.21 -30.74
N LEU A 301 -2.74 12.94 -29.72
CA LEU A 301 -3.61 13.29 -28.59
C LEU A 301 -4.61 14.38 -29.02
N PRO A 302 -5.91 14.23 -28.74
CA PRO A 302 -6.89 15.27 -29.05
C PRO A 302 -6.60 16.52 -28.22
N VAL A 303 -6.16 17.58 -28.90
CA VAL A 303 -5.95 18.90 -28.30
C VAL A 303 -7.31 19.59 -28.14
N GLN A 304 -8.12 19.13 -27.19
CA GLN A 304 -9.25 19.94 -26.70
C GLN A 304 -8.77 20.84 -25.56
N GLN A 305 -9.52 21.91 -25.26
CA GLN A 305 -9.23 22.88 -24.19
C GLN A 305 -9.44 22.28 -22.78
N GLY A 306 -8.77 21.16 -22.50
CA GLY A 306 -8.85 20.38 -21.27
C GLY A 306 -7.80 19.26 -21.25
N PRO A 307 -7.71 18.45 -20.17
CA PRO A 307 -6.82 17.28 -20.16
C PRO A 307 -7.18 16.34 -21.32
N ALA A 308 -6.20 16.00 -22.17
CA ALA A 308 -6.42 15.21 -23.39
C ALA A 308 -7.04 13.82 -23.12
N LEU A 309 -6.90 13.32 -21.88
CA LEU A 309 -7.45 12.06 -21.41
C LEU A 309 -8.00 12.25 -19.99
N LEU A 310 -9.31 12.09 -19.85
CA LEU A 310 -10.03 12.25 -18.58
C LEU A 310 -10.29 10.87 -17.97
N VAL A 311 -9.78 10.67 -16.76
CA VAL A 311 -10.01 9.45 -15.98
C VAL A 311 -11.05 9.78 -14.91
N GLU A 312 -12.26 9.22 -15.06
CA GLU A 312 -13.34 9.43 -14.10
C GLU A 312 -13.20 8.49 -12.90
N ILE A 313 -13.30 9.06 -11.71
CA ILE A 313 -13.30 8.31 -10.45
C ILE A 313 -14.76 8.05 -10.08
N SER A 314 -15.19 6.79 -10.20
CA SER A 314 -16.51 6.36 -9.72
C SER A 314 -16.36 5.70 -8.34
N PRO A 315 -16.78 6.35 -7.24
CA PRO A 315 -16.76 5.73 -5.93
C PRO A 315 -17.82 4.63 -5.85
N LEU A 316 -17.41 3.42 -5.43
CA LEU A 316 -18.31 2.28 -5.17
C LEU A 316 -19.16 2.43 -3.89
N ALA A 317 -18.91 3.48 -3.10
CA ALA A 317 -19.65 3.81 -1.89
C ALA A 317 -20.59 4.99 -2.14
N PRO A 318 -21.76 5.08 -1.46
CA PRO A 318 -22.71 6.16 -1.69
C PRO A 318 -22.03 7.51 -1.48
N ALA A 319 -22.40 8.49 -2.31
CA ALA A 319 -21.80 9.81 -2.31
C ALA A 319 -21.72 10.39 -0.88
N PRO A 320 -20.65 11.14 -0.54
CA PRO A 320 -20.45 11.70 0.80
C PRO A 320 -21.52 12.73 1.23
N LYS A 321 -22.45 13.05 0.35
CA LYS A 321 -23.66 13.80 0.68
C LYS A 321 -24.80 12.80 0.86
N PRO A 322 -25.63 12.88 1.92
CA PRO A 322 -26.94 12.27 1.85
C PRO A 322 -27.61 12.85 0.61
N GLN A 323 -27.62 12.09 -0.48
CA GLN A 323 -28.36 12.50 -1.66
C GLN A 323 -29.81 12.51 -1.19
N PRO A 324 -30.50 13.65 -1.33
CA PRO A 324 -31.90 13.69 -0.98
C PRO A 324 -32.58 12.55 -1.72
N THR A 325 -33.34 11.74 -1.01
CA THR A 325 -34.12 10.68 -1.64
C THR A 325 -35.01 11.31 -2.72
N VAL A 326 -35.40 10.54 -3.73
CA VAL A 326 -36.28 11.04 -4.80
C VAL A 326 -37.54 11.71 -4.20
N ALA A 327 -38.05 11.17 -3.10
CA ALA A 327 -39.16 11.76 -2.34
C ALA A 327 -38.83 13.15 -1.76
N GLU A 328 -37.64 13.36 -1.20
CA GLU A 328 -37.20 14.65 -0.66
C GLU A 328 -36.96 15.68 -1.77
N MET A 329 -36.36 15.28 -2.90
CA MET A 329 -36.18 16.16 -4.06
C MET A 329 -37.52 16.59 -4.68
N LEU A 330 -38.48 15.67 -4.76
CA LEU A 330 -39.84 15.99 -5.20
C LEU A 330 -40.53 16.96 -4.24
N GLN A 331 -40.40 16.76 -2.93
CA GLN A 331 -40.93 17.71 -1.94
C GLN A 331 -40.27 19.09 -2.02
N LEU A 332 -38.97 19.16 -2.30
CA LEU A 332 -38.26 20.44 -2.50
C LEU A 332 -38.70 21.14 -3.80
N HIS A 333 -39.01 20.39 -4.85
CA HIS A 333 -39.60 20.92 -6.07
C HIS A 333 -41.04 21.41 -5.86
N GLU A 334 -41.88 20.63 -5.18
CA GLU A 334 -43.25 21.00 -4.81
C GLU A 334 -43.29 22.27 -3.95
N ARG A 335 -42.27 22.49 -3.12
CA ARG A 335 -42.10 23.72 -2.33
C ARG A 335 -41.50 24.89 -3.12
N GLY A 336 -41.19 24.71 -4.41
CA GLY A 336 -40.62 25.74 -5.28
C GLY A 336 -39.16 26.10 -4.97
N ILE A 337 -38.46 25.28 -4.18
CA ILE A 337 -37.06 25.53 -3.78
C ILE A 337 -36.09 25.05 -4.88
N VAL A 338 -36.45 23.98 -5.60
CA VAL A 338 -35.67 23.41 -6.71
C VAL A 338 -36.44 23.58 -8.02
N SER A 339 -35.78 24.13 -9.04
CA SER A 339 -36.38 24.29 -10.37
C SER A 339 -36.55 22.95 -11.09
N GLU A 340 -37.51 22.87 -12.00
CA GLU A 340 -37.76 21.66 -12.81
C GLU A 340 -36.53 21.24 -13.63
N GLN A 341 -35.74 22.22 -14.09
CA GLN A 341 -34.48 21.98 -14.81
C GLN A 341 -33.41 21.34 -13.91
N ALA A 342 -33.25 21.86 -12.68
CA ALA A 342 -32.31 21.30 -11.71
C ALA A 342 -32.72 19.89 -11.26
N LEU A 343 -34.03 19.62 -11.13
CA LEU A 343 -34.55 18.29 -10.83
C LEU A 343 -34.25 17.28 -11.97
N ARG A 344 -34.48 17.68 -13.23
CA ARG A 344 -34.19 16.82 -14.40
C ARG A 344 -32.70 16.54 -14.55
N GLN A 345 -31.86 17.55 -14.33
CA GLN A 345 -30.41 17.39 -14.38
C GLN A 345 -29.93 16.42 -13.30
N TRP A 346 -30.40 16.59 -12.06
CA TRP A 346 -30.07 15.70 -10.96
C TRP A 346 -30.56 14.25 -11.17
N LEU A 347 -31.76 14.06 -11.73
CA LEU A 347 -32.26 12.73 -12.12
C LEU A 347 -31.44 12.10 -13.26
N GLY A 348 -30.97 12.92 -14.21
CA GLY A 348 -30.08 12.49 -15.28
C GLY A 348 -28.71 12.02 -14.76
N ASP A 349 -28.13 12.78 -13.82
CA ASP A 349 -26.89 12.44 -13.14
C ASP A 349 -27.01 11.13 -12.33
N LEU A 350 -28.17 10.90 -11.70
CA LEU A 350 -28.48 9.66 -10.97
C LEU A 350 -28.64 8.44 -11.89
N ALA A 351 -29.16 8.65 -13.11
CA ALA A 351 -29.36 7.61 -14.11
C ALA A 351 -28.10 7.32 -14.95
N GLY A 352 -27.00 8.05 -14.75
CA GLY A 352 -25.78 7.93 -15.55
C GLY A 352 -25.95 8.36 -17.01
N VAL A 353 -26.95 9.20 -17.29
CA VAL A 353 -27.24 9.67 -18.65
C VAL A 353 -26.59 11.04 -18.82
N ALA A 354 -25.49 11.11 -19.57
CA ALA A 354 -24.86 12.37 -19.93
C ALA A 354 -25.90 13.31 -20.59
N PRO A 355 -25.87 14.63 -20.31
CA PRO A 355 -26.81 15.55 -20.91
C PRO A 355 -26.62 15.55 -22.43
N ALA A 356 -27.69 15.20 -23.16
CA ALA A 356 -27.76 15.46 -24.58
C ALA A 356 -27.71 16.98 -24.78
N SER A 357 -26.58 17.48 -25.25
CA SER A 357 -26.40 18.86 -25.67
C SER A 357 -27.43 19.19 -26.75
N ALA A 358 -28.28 20.17 -26.49
CA ALA A 358 -29.13 20.83 -27.48
C ALA A 358 -28.34 21.95 -28.19
#